data_AF-A0A352PBX6-F1
#
_entry.id   AF-A0A352PBX6-F1
#
_cell.length_a   1.000
_cell.length_b   1.000
_cell.length_c   1.000
_cell.angle_alpha   90.00
_cell.angle_beta   90.00
_cell.angle_gamma   90.00
#
_symmetry.space_group_name_H-M   'P 1'
#
loop_
_entity.id
_entity.type
_entity.pdbx_description
1 polymer ?
#
loop_
_entity_poly.entity_id
_entity_poly.type
_entity_poly.pdbx_seq_one_letter_code
_entity_poly.pdbx_strand_id
1 'polypeptide(L)'
;MSQVLTTGATGLVGSRFVDLYAKRFPTSNMDLTTGVNITDRDSIEKFVTANPADILIHLAAFTDTNKAFAESGNQKGLCYQVNVVGTRNIAAVCEAHGIHLIHVSTDFVFDGQKSAPYIETDPVSPLEWYGETKALAE
;
A
#
# COMPACT_ATOMS: atom_id res chain seq x y z
N MET A 1 -8.91 3.85 -22.77
CA MET A 1 -8.03 4.24 -21.64
C MET A 1 -7.86 3.00 -20.78
N SER A 2 -6.64 2.70 -20.36
CA SER A 2 -6.37 1.54 -19.52
C SER A 2 -7.05 1.67 -18.16
N GLN A 3 -7.57 0.55 -17.67
CA GLN A 3 -8.14 0.43 -16.32
C GLN A 3 -7.04 0.65 -15.28
N VAL A 4 -7.37 1.34 -14.19
CA VAL A 4 -6.50 1.51 -13.02
C VAL A 4 -7.12 0.78 -11.83
N LEU A 5 -6.37 -0.12 -11.21
CA LEU A 5 -6.75 -0.71 -9.93
C LEU A 5 -6.23 0.17 -8.80
N THR A 6 -6.99 0.25 -7.71
CA THR A 6 -6.61 1.01 -6.52
C THR A 6 -6.89 0.18 -5.29
N THR A 7 -6.03 0.20 -4.28
CA THR A 7 -6.41 -0.25 -2.93
C THR A 7 -6.55 0.96 -2.02
N GLY A 8 -7.37 0.88 -0.97
CA GLY A 8 -7.52 1.99 -0.02
C GLY A 8 -8.12 3.25 -0.66
N ALA A 9 -8.94 3.09 -1.71
CA ALA A 9 -9.51 4.21 -2.47
C ALA A 9 -10.50 5.05 -1.66
N THR A 10 -10.95 4.56 -0.51
CA THR A 10 -11.83 5.28 0.43
C THR A 10 -11.06 6.06 1.50
N GLY A 11 -9.74 5.89 1.59
CA GLY A 11 -8.88 6.59 2.54
C GLY A 11 -8.60 8.05 2.15
N LEU A 12 -7.78 8.74 2.95
CA LEU A 12 -7.47 10.17 2.78
C LEU A 12 -6.93 10.50 1.37
N VAL A 13 -5.87 9.81 0.95
CA VAL A 13 -5.25 10.02 -0.38
C VAL A 13 -6.11 9.42 -1.49
N GLY A 14 -6.61 8.19 -1.27
CA GLY A 14 -7.39 7.44 -2.25
C GLY A 14 -8.66 8.16 -2.67
N SER A 15 -9.43 8.68 -1.72
CA SER A 15 -10.69 9.36 -2.01
C SER A 15 -10.47 10.61 -2.87
N ARG A 16 -9.39 11.36 -2.60
CA ARG A 16 -9.03 12.53 -3.39
C ARG A 16 -8.53 12.15 -4.78
N PHE A 17 -7.78 11.05 -4.92
CA PHE A 17 -7.39 10.52 -6.23
C PHE A 17 -8.63 10.17 -7.06
N VAL A 18 -9.56 9.41 -6.50
CA VAL A 18 -10.80 9.01 -7.19
C VAL A 18 -11.62 10.23 -7.62
N ASP A 19 -11.83 11.20 -6.73
CA ASP A 19 -12.57 12.44 -7.04
C ASP A 19 -11.96 13.22 -8.22
N LEU A 20 -10.62 13.35 -8.24
CA LEU A 20 -9.92 14.11 -9.28
C LEU A 20 -9.81 13.37 -10.62
N TYR A 21 -9.68 12.04 -10.59
CA TYR A 21 -9.21 11.27 -11.75
C TYR A 21 -10.16 10.19 -12.26
N ALA A 22 -11.22 9.80 -11.55
CA ALA A 22 -12.13 8.74 -11.99
C ALA A 22 -12.86 9.05 -13.31
N LYS A 23 -13.03 10.33 -13.66
CA LYS A 23 -13.58 10.76 -14.97
C LYS A 23 -12.58 10.62 -16.11
N ARG A 24 -11.28 10.58 -15.80
CA ARG A 24 -10.18 10.48 -16.77
C ARG A 24 -9.65 9.06 -16.90
N PHE A 25 -9.71 8.26 -15.85
CA PHE A 25 -9.27 6.87 -15.86
C PHE A 25 -10.35 5.98 -15.24
N PRO A 26 -10.85 4.96 -15.95
CA PRO A 26 -11.67 3.92 -15.34
C PRO A 26 -10.93 3.34 -14.14
N THR A 27 -11.50 3.49 -12.95
CA THR A 27 -10.86 3.13 -11.68
C THR A 27 -11.71 2.09 -10.96
N SER A 28 -11.08 1.00 -10.52
CA SER A 28 -11.73 -0.01 -9.68
C SER A 28 -11.05 -0.06 -8.33
N ASN A 29 -11.84 0.07 -7.27
CA ASN A 29 -11.38 -0.10 -5.91
C ASN A 29 -11.27 -1.60 -5.60
N MET A 30 -10.16 -1.97 -4.97
CA MET A 30 -9.80 -3.30 -4.55
C MET A 30 -9.52 -3.24 -3.05
N ASP A 31 -10.58 -3.27 -2.26
CA ASP A 31 -10.51 -3.28 -0.79
C ASP A 31 -11.64 -4.13 -0.18
N LEU A 32 -11.76 -4.08 1.15
CA LEU A 32 -12.76 -4.87 1.87
C LEU A 32 -14.22 -4.54 1.47
N THR A 33 -14.50 -3.33 0.97
CA THR A 33 -15.84 -2.93 0.51
C THR A 33 -16.24 -3.64 -0.79
N THR A 34 -15.25 -4.03 -1.59
CA THR A 34 -15.41 -4.86 -2.79
C THR A 34 -15.12 -6.34 -2.52
N GLY A 35 -14.96 -6.72 -1.25
CA GLY A 35 -14.69 -8.10 -0.83
C GLY A 35 -13.25 -8.56 -1.04
N VAL A 36 -12.30 -7.64 -1.26
CA VAL A 36 -10.88 -7.98 -1.46
C VAL A 36 -10.07 -7.69 -0.22
N ASN A 37 -9.47 -8.74 0.34
CA ASN A 37 -8.55 -8.62 1.45
C ASN A 37 -7.11 -8.75 0.94
N ILE A 38 -6.32 -7.68 1.05
CA ILE A 38 -4.94 -7.69 0.55
C ILE A 38 -4.03 -8.66 1.31
N THR A 39 -4.38 -9.05 2.54
CA THR A 39 -3.60 -10.06 3.30
C THR A 39 -3.85 -11.49 2.79
N ASP A 40 -4.85 -11.68 1.93
CA ASP A 40 -5.18 -12.94 1.26
C ASP A 40 -4.83 -12.84 -0.23
N ARG A 41 -3.75 -13.50 -0.64
CA ARG A 41 -3.27 -13.48 -2.02
C ARG A 41 -4.32 -14.01 -3.01
N ASP A 42 -5.08 -15.04 -2.64
CA ASP A 42 -6.06 -15.64 -3.54
C ASP A 42 -7.24 -14.70 -3.80
N SER A 43 -7.58 -13.86 -2.81
CA SER A 43 -8.57 -12.79 -2.95
C SER A 43 -8.15 -11.76 -3.99
N ILE A 44 -6.88 -11.34 -3.97
CA ILE A 44 -6.30 -10.41 -4.94
C ILE A 44 -6.26 -11.05 -6.34
N GLU A 45 -5.76 -12.27 -6.46
CA GLU A 45 -5.61 -13.00 -7.73
C GLU A 45 -6.93 -13.12 -8.49
N LYS A 46 -8.01 -13.49 -7.78
CA LYS A 46 -9.35 -13.58 -8.35
C LYS A 46 -9.84 -12.24 -8.88
N PHE A 47 -9.61 -11.16 -8.13
CA PHE A 47 -10.06 -9.83 -8.52
C PHE A 47 -9.31 -9.32 -9.75
N VAL A 48 -7.98 -9.44 -9.75
CA VAL A 48 -7.11 -9.00 -10.85
C VAL A 48 -7.41 -9.79 -12.13
N THR A 49 -7.60 -11.10 -12.03
CA THR A 49 -7.97 -11.94 -13.20
C THR A 49 -9.30 -11.52 -13.82
N ALA A 50 -10.28 -11.14 -12.99
CA ALA A 50 -11.58 -10.67 -13.46
C ALA A 50 -11.58 -9.23 -13.97
N ASN A 51 -10.57 -8.43 -13.58
CA ASN A 51 -10.47 -6.99 -13.87
C ASN A 51 -9.06 -6.66 -14.39
N PRO A 52 -8.75 -7.01 -15.65
CA PRO A 52 -7.42 -6.74 -16.22
C PRO A 52 -7.12 -5.23 -16.22
N ALA A 53 -5.89 -4.88 -15.85
CA ALA A 53 -5.42 -3.51 -15.74
C ALA A 53 -3.91 -3.46 -15.98
N ASP A 54 -3.43 -2.31 -16.45
CA ASP A 54 -1.98 -2.09 -16.68
C ASP A 54 -1.29 -1.48 -15.45
N ILE A 55 -2.07 -0.85 -14.56
CA ILE A 55 -1.56 -0.10 -13.40
C ILE A 55 -2.38 -0.44 -12.14
N LEU A 56 -1.68 -0.62 -11.03
CA LEU A 56 -2.26 -0.68 -9.70
C LEU A 56 -1.63 0.38 -8.80
N ILE A 57 -2.46 1.21 -8.17
CA ILE A 57 -2.03 2.21 -7.18
C ILE A 57 -2.39 1.70 -5.77
N HIS A 58 -1.38 1.32 -5.01
CA HIS A 58 -1.53 0.72 -3.69
C HIS A 58 -1.51 1.81 -2.60
N LEU A 59 -2.71 2.21 -2.14
CA LEU A 59 -2.90 3.25 -1.11
C LEU A 59 -3.42 2.68 0.22
N ALA A 60 -3.73 1.38 0.27
CA ALA A 60 -4.10 0.70 1.51
C ALA A 60 -2.88 0.57 2.43
N ALA A 61 -3.02 1.02 3.67
CA ALA A 61 -2.03 0.87 4.72
C ALA A 61 -2.71 0.89 6.09
N PHE A 62 -2.05 0.31 7.08
CA PHE A 62 -2.38 0.52 8.49
C PHE A 62 -1.74 1.83 8.95
N THR A 63 -2.56 2.85 9.24
CA THR A 63 -2.09 4.23 9.47
C THR A 63 -2.28 4.73 10.91
N ASP A 64 -2.81 3.91 11.81
CA ASP A 64 -2.96 4.26 13.22
C ASP A 64 -1.63 4.03 13.97
N THR A 65 -0.77 5.05 14.00
CA THR A 65 0.59 4.95 14.56
C THR A 65 0.60 4.60 16.05
N ASN A 66 -0.40 5.05 16.81
CA ASN A 66 -0.54 4.69 18.23
C ASN A 66 -0.80 3.18 18.40
N LYS A 67 -1.69 2.59 17.59
CA LYS A 67 -1.90 1.14 17.60
C LYS A 67 -0.71 0.38 17.05
N ALA A 68 -0.05 0.92 16.02
CA ALA A 68 1.18 0.31 15.49
C ALA A 68 2.24 0.23 16.58
N PHE A 69 2.44 1.31 17.35
CA PHE A 69 3.35 1.32 18.49
C PHE A 69 2.99 0.25 19.53
N ALA A 70 1.69 0.08 19.85
CA ALA A 70 1.25 -0.99 20.76
C ALA A 70 1.49 -2.41 20.21
N GLU A 71 1.63 -2.57 18.89
CA GLU A 71 1.95 -3.82 18.19
C GLU A 71 3.46 -3.97 17.88
N SER A 72 4.34 -3.16 18.46
CA SER A 72 5.78 -3.16 18.12
C SER A 72 6.41 -4.56 18.17
N GLY A 73 7.07 -4.96 17.09
CA GLY A 73 7.69 -6.28 16.92
C GLY A 73 6.70 -7.43 16.64
N ASN A 74 5.39 -7.19 16.64
CA ASN A 74 4.39 -8.23 16.42
C ASN A 74 4.11 -8.45 14.93
N GLN A 75 4.80 -9.41 14.32
CA GLN A 75 4.58 -9.78 12.92
C GLN A 75 3.22 -10.44 12.65
N LYS A 76 2.50 -10.88 13.69
CA LYS A 76 1.13 -11.38 13.56
C LYS A 76 0.08 -10.28 13.74
N GLY A 77 0.51 -9.09 14.16
CA GLY A 77 -0.33 -7.91 14.37
C GLY A 77 -0.87 -7.34 13.06
N LEU A 78 -1.95 -6.58 13.15
CA LEU A 78 -2.63 -6.06 11.98
C LEU A 78 -1.73 -5.09 11.19
N CYS A 79 -0.89 -4.31 11.88
CA CYS A 79 0.06 -3.40 11.25
C CYS A 79 0.98 -4.14 10.26
N TYR A 80 1.63 -5.21 10.73
CA TYR A 80 2.53 -6.01 9.88
C TYR A 80 1.78 -6.76 8.78
N GLN A 81 0.61 -7.33 9.10
CA GLN A 81 -0.17 -8.08 8.12
C GLN A 81 -0.66 -7.19 6.97
N VAL A 82 -1.08 -5.96 7.26
CA VAL A 82 -1.53 -5.01 6.22
C VAL A 82 -0.36 -4.42 5.47
N ASN A 83 0.63 -3.84 6.17
CA ASN A 83 1.71 -3.09 5.53
C ASN A 83 2.75 -4.01 4.85
N VAL A 84 3.11 -5.14 5.46
CA VAL A 84 4.17 -6.02 4.91
C VAL A 84 3.55 -7.15 4.08
N VAL A 85 2.70 -7.98 4.71
CA VAL A 85 2.15 -9.16 4.03
C VAL A 85 1.21 -8.75 2.89
N GLY A 86 0.34 -7.76 3.13
CA GLY A 86 -0.58 -7.24 2.13
C GLY A 86 0.16 -6.67 0.92
N THR A 87 1.13 -5.79 1.13
CA THR A 87 1.93 -5.21 0.04
C THR A 87 2.74 -6.26 -0.71
N ARG A 88 3.37 -7.23 -0.01
CA ARG A 88 4.05 -8.36 -0.66
C ARG A 88 3.12 -9.16 -1.59
N ASN A 89 1.90 -9.43 -1.15
CA ASN A 89 0.93 -10.14 -1.98
C ASN A 89 0.56 -9.33 -3.23
N ILE A 90 0.33 -8.02 -3.07
CA ILE A 90 0.05 -7.11 -4.18
C ILE A 90 1.20 -7.09 -5.19
N ALA A 91 2.43 -6.94 -4.71
CA ALA A 91 3.63 -6.94 -5.56
C ALA A 91 3.77 -8.24 -6.34
N ALA A 92 3.60 -9.39 -5.68
CA ALA A 92 3.68 -10.70 -6.33
C ALA A 92 2.60 -10.90 -7.40
N VAL A 93 1.38 -10.43 -7.18
CA VAL A 93 0.31 -10.50 -8.20
C VAL A 93 0.58 -9.53 -9.34
N CYS A 94 1.05 -8.31 -9.04
CA CYS A 94 1.40 -7.34 -10.09
C CYS A 94 2.52 -7.86 -10.99
N GLU A 95 3.57 -8.46 -10.41
CA GLU A 95 4.66 -9.09 -11.16
C GLU A 95 4.15 -10.22 -12.05
N ALA A 96 3.32 -11.12 -11.52
CA ALA A 96 2.77 -12.26 -12.26
C ALA A 96 1.88 -11.86 -13.45
N HIS A 97 1.18 -10.72 -13.35
CA HIS A 97 0.26 -10.21 -14.39
C HIS A 97 0.87 -9.09 -15.24
N GLY A 98 2.13 -8.70 -15.01
CA GLY A 98 2.77 -7.60 -15.72
C GLY A 98 2.16 -6.22 -15.46
N ILE A 99 1.59 -6.02 -14.27
CA ILE A 99 0.95 -4.77 -13.84
C ILE A 99 2.00 -3.84 -13.24
N HIS A 100 1.99 -2.59 -13.66
CA HIS A 100 2.84 -1.57 -13.05
C HIS A 100 2.30 -1.17 -11.67
N LEU A 101 3.08 -1.44 -10.63
CA LEU A 101 2.72 -1.12 -9.25
C LEU A 101 3.25 0.26 -8.84
N ILE A 102 2.36 1.11 -8.33
CA ILE A 102 2.70 2.33 -7.60
C ILE A 102 2.38 2.08 -6.12
N HIS A 103 3.41 1.93 -5.29
CA HIS A 103 3.28 1.76 -3.85
C HIS A 103 3.57 3.07 -3.12
N VAL A 104 2.63 3.55 -2.30
CA VAL A 104 2.83 4.75 -1.48
C VAL A 104 3.42 4.36 -0.12
N SER A 105 4.60 4.89 0.17
CA SER A 105 5.28 4.72 1.46
C SER A 105 5.12 5.97 2.36
N THR A 106 6.12 6.25 3.20
CA THR A 106 6.10 7.31 4.22
C THR A 106 7.51 7.82 4.50
N ASP A 107 7.61 9.05 4.96
CA ASP A 107 8.81 9.65 5.57
C ASP A 107 9.23 8.97 6.89
N PHE A 108 8.35 8.20 7.53
CA PHE A 108 8.63 7.48 8.78
C PHE A 108 9.66 6.34 8.61
N VAL A 109 10.11 6.07 7.38
CA VAL A 109 11.27 5.22 7.10
C VAL A 109 12.60 5.86 7.50
N PHE A 110 12.61 7.15 7.86
CA PHE A 110 13.78 7.89 8.33
C PHE A 110 13.70 8.25 9.82
N ASP A 111 14.86 8.59 10.41
CA ASP A 111 15.00 8.85 11.85
C ASP A 111 14.77 10.32 12.27
N GLY A 112 14.61 11.22 11.29
CA GLY A 112 14.44 12.66 11.54
C GLY A 112 15.68 13.39 12.08
N GLN A 113 16.86 12.75 12.16
CA GLN A 113 18.07 13.36 12.73
C GLN A 113 18.84 14.27 11.76
N LYS A 114 18.54 14.18 10.46
CA LYS A 114 19.23 14.97 9.44
C LYS A 114 18.82 16.45 9.55
N SER A 115 19.81 17.34 9.63
CA SER A 115 19.60 18.80 9.67
C SER A 115 19.31 19.44 8.30
N ALA A 116 19.12 18.61 7.27
CA ALA A 116 18.77 18.98 5.90
C ALA A 116 17.67 18.04 5.39
N PRO A 117 16.93 18.38 4.33
CA PRO A 117 15.92 17.49 3.77
C PRO A 117 16.46 16.09 3.42
N TYR A 118 15.65 15.07 3.67
CA TYR A 118 15.93 13.71 3.21
C TYR A 118 15.78 13.62 1.68
N ILE A 119 16.56 12.74 1.07
CA ILE A 119 16.51 12.37 -0.35
C ILE A 119 16.40 10.85 -0.48
N GLU A 120 16.00 10.37 -1.65
CA GLU A 120 15.66 8.97 -1.92
C GLU A 120 16.84 8.00 -1.74
N THR A 121 18.08 8.51 -1.76
CA THR A 121 19.29 7.72 -1.54
C THR A 121 19.83 7.78 -0.12
N ASP A 122 19.18 8.52 0.79
CA ASP A 122 19.55 8.50 2.21
C ASP A 122 19.23 7.13 2.83
N PRO A 123 20.02 6.69 3.84
CA PRO A 123 19.77 5.42 4.49
C PRO A 123 18.43 5.39 5.23
N VAL A 124 17.69 4.32 5.04
CA VAL A 124 16.47 4.00 5.79
C VAL A 124 16.83 3.65 7.24
N SER A 125 16.20 4.34 8.20
CA SER A 125 16.38 4.16 9.64
C SER A 125 15.10 4.51 10.41
N PRO A 126 14.04 3.68 10.32
CA PRO A 126 12.78 3.94 11.01
C PRO A 126 12.94 3.84 12.54
N LEU A 127 12.22 4.68 13.28
CA LEU A 127 12.24 4.69 14.76
C LEU A 127 11.07 3.95 15.41
N GLU A 128 9.99 3.73 14.67
CA GLU A 128 8.76 3.13 15.20
C GLU A 128 8.20 2.06 14.28
N TRP A 129 7.36 1.19 14.86
CA TRP A 129 6.84 0.01 14.18
C TRP A 129 6.08 0.30 12.88
N TYR A 130 5.34 1.42 12.81
CA TYR A 130 4.71 1.84 11.56
C TYR A 130 5.76 2.07 10.46
N GLY A 131 6.78 2.89 10.75
CA GLY A 131 7.90 3.14 9.84
C GLY A 131 8.67 1.88 9.46
N GLU A 132 8.95 1.00 10.43
CA GLU A 132 9.61 -0.29 10.20
C GLU A 132 8.80 -1.16 9.23
N THR A 133 7.49 -1.31 9.45
CA THR A 133 6.65 -2.13 8.57
C THR A 133 6.48 -1.53 7.18
N LYS A 134 6.51 -0.21 7.03
CA LYS A 134 6.50 0.45 5.72
C LYS A 134 7.84 0.29 4.99
N ALA A 135 8.95 0.44 5.70
CA ALA A 135 10.29 0.19 5.15
C ALA A 135 10.49 -1.26 4.69
N LEU A 136 9.98 -2.24 5.45
CA LEU A 136 10.01 -3.65 5.06
C LEU A 136 9.18 -3.99 3.80
N ALA A 137 8.26 -3.10 3.43
CA ALA A 137 7.34 -3.27 2.31
C ALA A 137 7.79 -2.56 1.03
N GLU A 138 8.87 -1.76 1.09
CA GLU A 138 9.56 -1.18 -0.05
C GLU A 138 10.43 -2.22 -0.77
#